data_AF-A0A9E6JRG8-F1
#
_entry.id   AF-A0A9E6JRG8-F1
#
_cell.length_a   1.000
_cell.length_b   1.000
_cell.length_c   1.000
_cell.angle_alpha   90.00
_cell.angle_beta   90.00
_cell.angle_gamma   90.00
#
_symmetry.space_group_name_H-M   'P 1'
#
loop_
_entity.id
_entity.type
_entity.pdbx_description
1 polymer ?
#
loop_
_entity_poly.entity_id
_entity_poly.type
_entity_poly.pdbx_seq_one_letter_code
_entity_poly.pdbx_strand_id
1 'polypeptide(L)'
;MEVKMNSSPALRGMCFRLFLFFMITVTAGCAKKEASAPYAYQLLEPSPAAEQAPETPQGPQAPSTTAPSAPVTTANVMPNFEWPPPESSAEKVIPDVFLRKPDKDSVLFRDVDHILSSALDRCGYSDCSYYAVPGGFAVVTRIEQINSDGTPKPGDSRWSVKTPPISPFSDFSQYLKVLFKGNPGYYRVIVFIFTPYGFTQGAKGPTREIVESWFSGGFNVLPAEAGEQHYTKAHRCTALIYEFKKTPTQATLIIPGSITGKAHLERSRLWSVLQR
;
A
#
# COMPACT_ATOMS: atom_id res chain seq x y z
N MET A 1 13.06 -71.78 -11.37
CA MET A 1 11.59 -71.91 -11.46
C MET A 1 11.08 -70.71 -12.22
N GLU A 2 10.92 -70.87 -13.53
CA GLU A 2 10.11 -69.98 -14.37
C GLU A 2 8.64 -70.05 -13.95
N VAL A 3 7.86 -69.01 -14.22
CA VAL A 3 6.69 -69.06 -15.14
C VAL A 3 6.02 -67.67 -15.23
N LYS A 4 6.13 -67.12 -16.45
CA LYS A 4 5.16 -66.40 -17.31
C LYS A 4 4.35 -65.17 -16.85
N MET A 5 4.58 -64.11 -17.63
CA MET A 5 3.63 -63.12 -18.19
C MET A 5 2.20 -63.64 -18.48
N ASN A 6 1.22 -62.74 -18.29
CA ASN A 6 0.06 -62.54 -19.18
C ASN A 6 -0.54 -61.15 -18.86
N SER A 7 -0.44 -60.14 -19.74
CA SER A 7 -1.24 -59.85 -20.94
C SER A 7 -2.65 -59.29 -20.65
N SER A 8 -2.84 -58.05 -21.10
CA SER A 8 -4.11 -57.29 -21.28
C SER A 8 -5.03 -58.00 -22.31
N PRO A 9 -6.36 -57.72 -22.47
CA PRO A 9 -6.84 -56.41 -22.94
C PRO A 9 -8.28 -55.96 -22.53
N ALA A 10 -8.50 -54.65 -22.71
CA ALA A 10 -9.68 -53.90 -23.18
C ALA A 10 -11.10 -54.51 -23.17
N LEU A 11 -12.12 -53.71 -22.81
CA LEU A 11 -13.13 -53.12 -23.73
C LEU A 11 -14.31 -52.44 -23.00
N ARG A 12 -14.86 -51.43 -23.69
CA ARG A 12 -16.28 -51.02 -23.79
C ARG A 12 -16.93 -50.21 -22.65
N GLY A 13 -17.36 -49.00 -23.02
CA GLY A 13 -18.37 -48.26 -22.27
C GLY A 13 -18.72 -46.88 -22.83
N MET A 14 -18.77 -46.74 -24.16
CA MET A 14 -19.26 -45.54 -24.85
C MET A 14 -20.79 -45.53 -24.74
N CYS A 15 -21.38 -44.56 -24.04
CA CYS A 15 -22.83 -44.33 -24.04
C CYS A 15 -23.13 -42.89 -24.49
N PHE A 16 -23.68 -42.84 -25.70
CA PHE A 16 -24.19 -41.72 -26.45
C PHE A 16 -25.58 -41.32 -25.92
N ARG A 17 -25.79 -40.04 -25.59
CA ARG A 17 -27.09 -39.32 -25.55
C ARG A 17 -26.74 -37.84 -25.71
N LEU A 18 -26.86 -37.16 -26.85
CA LEU A 18 -27.96 -36.92 -27.80
C LEU A 18 -29.23 -36.31 -27.18
N PHE A 19 -29.63 -35.17 -27.77
CA PHE A 19 -30.79 -34.29 -27.53
C PHE A 19 -30.63 -33.29 -26.36
N LEU A 20 -30.89 -31.98 -26.51
CA LEU A 20 -31.88 -31.31 -27.34
C LEU A 20 -31.48 -29.83 -27.59
N PHE A 21 -31.58 -29.39 -28.85
CA PHE A 21 -31.59 -27.98 -29.25
C PHE A 21 -32.83 -27.28 -28.67
N PHE A 22 -32.66 -26.11 -28.05
CA PHE A 22 -33.75 -25.15 -27.89
C PHE A 22 -33.28 -23.79 -28.41
N MET A 23 -33.56 -23.56 -29.69
CA MET A 23 -33.58 -22.23 -30.31
C MET A 23 -34.85 -21.53 -29.85
N ILE A 24 -34.73 -20.54 -28.96
CA ILE A 24 -35.81 -19.56 -28.73
C ILE A 24 -35.39 -18.27 -29.41
N THR A 25 -35.92 -18.05 -30.61
CA THR A 25 -36.07 -16.74 -31.22
C THR A 25 -37.16 -15.97 -30.47
N VAL A 26 -36.80 -14.87 -29.82
CA VAL A 26 -37.75 -13.81 -29.42
C VAL A 26 -37.45 -12.57 -30.26
N THR A 27 -38.42 -12.19 -31.07
CA THR A 27 -38.43 -10.96 -31.86
C THR A 27 -38.84 -9.74 -31.02
N ALA A 28 -38.10 -8.65 -31.26
CA ALA A 28 -38.39 -7.22 -31.10
C ALA A 28 -39.59 -6.78 -30.23
N GLY A 29 -39.29 -6.04 -29.16
CA GLY A 29 -40.18 -5.09 -28.51
C GLY A 29 -39.42 -3.81 -28.19
N CYS A 30 -39.70 -2.76 -28.96
CA CYS A 30 -39.15 -1.41 -28.81
C CYS A 30 -39.85 -0.71 -27.64
N ALA A 31 -39.13 -0.29 -26.61
CA ALA A 31 -39.65 0.64 -25.61
C ALA A 31 -38.52 1.48 -24.99
N LYS A 32 -38.65 2.79 -25.23
CA LYS A 32 -37.89 3.91 -24.67
C LYS A 32 -37.56 3.74 -23.18
N LYS A 33 -36.33 4.06 -22.81
CA LYS A 33 -36.06 4.69 -21.51
C LYS A 33 -35.01 5.78 -21.71
N GLU A 34 -35.49 7.01 -21.62
CA GLU A 34 -34.74 8.26 -21.70
C GLU A 34 -33.71 8.33 -20.57
N ALA A 35 -32.48 8.70 -20.95
CA ALA A 35 -31.42 9.04 -20.03
C ALA A 35 -31.72 10.40 -19.38
N SER A 36 -31.69 10.43 -18.05
CA SER A 36 -31.81 11.62 -17.24
C SER A 36 -30.53 12.46 -17.29
N ALA A 37 -30.66 13.66 -17.85
CA ALA A 37 -29.95 14.94 -17.61
C ALA A 37 -28.40 14.98 -17.49
N PRO A 38 -27.74 15.84 -18.29
CA PRO A 38 -26.59 16.60 -17.83
C PRO A 38 -27.04 17.95 -17.26
N TYR A 39 -26.71 18.19 -15.98
CA TYR A 39 -26.74 19.54 -15.39
C TYR A 39 -25.62 20.35 -16.05
N ALA A 40 -26.00 21.29 -16.91
CA ALA A 40 -25.09 22.26 -17.49
C ALA A 40 -24.65 23.25 -16.39
N TYR A 41 -23.33 23.44 -16.25
CA TYR A 41 -22.80 24.55 -15.48
C TYR A 41 -23.12 25.85 -16.23
N GLN A 42 -24.04 26.64 -15.70
CA GLN A 42 -24.23 28.03 -16.08
C GLN A 42 -23.00 28.84 -15.63
N LEU A 43 -22.28 29.38 -16.61
CA LEU A 43 -21.31 30.45 -16.42
C LEU A 43 -22.04 31.67 -15.84
N LEU A 44 -21.66 32.07 -14.64
CA LEU A 44 -22.06 33.36 -14.06
C LEU A 44 -21.33 34.47 -14.82
N GLU A 45 -22.09 35.29 -15.53
CA GLU A 45 -21.61 36.57 -16.07
C GLU A 45 -21.31 37.55 -14.93
N PRO A 46 -20.25 38.37 -15.02
CA PRO A 46 -19.98 39.42 -14.06
C PRO A 46 -20.97 40.59 -14.21
N SER A 47 -21.61 40.95 -13.09
CA SER A 47 -22.46 42.13 -12.94
C SER A 47 -21.63 43.43 -13.00
N PRO A 48 -22.08 44.48 -13.71
CA PRO A 48 -21.38 45.76 -13.73
C PRO A 48 -21.90 46.74 -12.67
N ALA A 49 -20.93 47.45 -12.08
CA ALA A 49 -20.95 48.85 -11.59
C ALA A 49 -21.83 49.25 -10.38
N ALA A 50 -21.13 49.63 -9.31
CA ALA A 50 -21.39 50.83 -8.49
C ALA A 50 -20.04 51.20 -7.81
N GLU A 51 -19.31 52.24 -8.23
CA GLU A 51 -19.46 53.67 -7.93
C GLU A 51 -18.48 54.13 -6.82
N GLN A 52 -17.55 55.01 -7.21
CA GLN A 52 -16.52 55.70 -6.38
C GLN A 52 -17.22 56.75 -5.48
N ALA A 53 -16.78 57.15 -4.27
CA ALA A 53 -15.51 57.72 -3.74
C ALA A 53 -15.74 58.05 -2.23
N PRO A 54 -14.89 58.77 -1.44
CA PRO A 54 -13.49 59.18 -1.60
C PRO A 54 -12.56 58.80 -0.40
N GLU A 55 -11.26 59.02 -0.59
CA GLU A 55 -10.18 58.92 0.39
C GLU A 55 -10.30 59.91 1.56
N THR A 56 -9.82 59.50 2.75
CA THR A 56 -9.45 60.39 3.87
C THR A 56 -8.15 59.88 4.55
N PRO A 57 -7.37 60.75 5.22
CA PRO A 57 -5.90 60.66 5.26
C PRO A 57 -5.33 59.80 6.39
N GLN A 58 -4.12 59.27 6.16
CA GLN A 58 -3.27 58.57 7.13
C GLN A 58 -2.91 59.44 8.35
N GLY A 59 -3.16 58.93 9.55
CA GLY A 59 -2.62 59.42 10.83
C GLY A 59 -1.42 58.57 11.33
N PRO A 60 -0.59 59.08 12.25
CA PRO A 60 0.78 58.59 12.47
C PRO A 60 0.88 57.21 13.13
N GLN A 61 1.76 56.35 12.61
CA GLN A 61 2.11 55.06 13.22
C GLN A 61 2.87 55.26 14.54
N ALA A 62 2.39 54.62 15.61
CA ALA A 62 3.15 54.43 16.86
C ALA A 62 4.17 53.29 16.68
N PRO A 63 5.38 53.38 17.26
CA PRO A 63 6.42 52.37 17.10
C PRO A 63 6.09 51.08 17.85
N SER A 64 6.06 49.96 17.12
CA SER A 64 5.91 48.62 17.67
C SER A 64 7.15 48.22 18.45
N THR A 65 7.02 48.11 19.77
CA THR A 65 8.02 47.48 20.65
C THR A 65 8.14 46.00 20.31
N THR A 66 9.30 45.58 19.81
CA THR A 66 9.64 44.18 19.53
C THR A 66 9.84 43.42 20.85
N ALA A 67 8.95 42.47 21.15
CA ALA A 67 9.21 41.44 22.16
C ALA A 67 10.15 40.36 21.56
N PRO A 68 11.10 39.79 22.33
CA PRO A 68 12.00 38.75 21.84
C PRO A 68 11.22 37.48 21.47
N SER A 69 11.42 37.00 20.25
CA SER A 69 10.89 35.75 19.74
C SER A 69 11.42 34.57 20.55
N ALA A 70 10.50 33.75 21.08
CA ALA A 70 10.81 32.46 21.68
C ALA A 70 11.54 31.55 20.66
N PRO A 71 12.39 30.61 21.12
CA PRO A 71 13.11 29.71 20.23
C PRO A 71 12.12 28.83 19.45
N VAL A 72 12.25 28.84 18.12
CA VAL A 72 11.54 27.94 17.21
C VAL A 72 12.04 26.52 17.44
N THR A 73 11.29 25.72 18.19
CA THR A 73 11.46 24.27 18.21
C THR A 73 11.11 23.75 16.81
N THR A 74 12.10 23.28 16.06
CA THR A 74 11.85 22.62 14.78
C THR A 74 11.07 21.34 15.04
N ALA A 75 9.76 21.37 14.80
CA ALA A 75 8.91 20.20 14.89
C ALA A 75 9.40 19.15 13.88
N ASN A 76 9.64 17.93 14.35
CA ASN A 76 10.06 16.81 13.52
C ASN A 76 8.84 16.29 12.74
N VAL A 77 8.54 16.89 11.58
CA VAL A 77 7.37 16.55 10.76
C VAL A 77 7.63 15.26 9.99
N MET A 78 6.71 14.29 10.09
CA MET A 78 6.77 13.03 9.35
C MET A 78 6.78 13.29 7.83
N PRO A 79 7.70 12.69 7.07
CA PRO A 79 7.78 12.89 5.62
C PRO A 79 6.56 12.30 4.92
N ASN A 80 6.16 12.89 3.81
CA ASN A 80 5.06 12.38 2.99
C ASN A 80 5.50 11.13 2.22
N PHE A 81 4.62 10.15 2.14
CA PHE A 81 4.71 9.07 1.17
C PHE A 81 4.35 9.61 -0.23
N GLU A 82 4.91 9.01 -1.27
CA GLU A 82 4.57 9.36 -2.65
C GLU A 82 3.07 9.15 -2.92
N TRP A 83 2.42 10.15 -3.51
CA TRP A 83 0.97 10.14 -3.73
C TRP A 83 0.59 10.69 -5.12
N PRO A 84 -0.26 9.98 -5.91
CA PRO A 84 -0.81 8.65 -5.63
C PRO A 84 0.32 7.60 -5.49
N PRO A 85 0.10 6.54 -4.69
CA PRO A 85 1.13 5.53 -4.49
C PRO A 85 1.54 4.90 -5.83
N PRO A 86 2.82 4.62 -6.06
CA PRO A 86 3.27 3.96 -7.30
C PRO A 86 2.59 2.62 -7.54
N GLU A 87 2.49 2.22 -8.81
CA GLU A 87 1.83 0.96 -9.20
C GLU A 87 2.49 -0.24 -8.50
N SER A 88 1.67 -1.00 -7.79
CA SER A 88 2.06 -2.18 -7.03
C SER A 88 1.81 -3.44 -7.85
N SER A 89 2.56 -4.49 -7.52
CA SER A 89 2.40 -5.81 -8.12
C SER A 89 1.06 -6.44 -7.75
N ALA A 90 0.61 -6.21 -6.52
CA ALA A 90 -0.69 -6.65 -6.04
C ALA A 90 -1.12 -5.79 -4.84
N GLU A 91 -2.42 -5.77 -4.56
CA GLU A 91 -2.95 -5.10 -3.37
C GLU A 91 -3.93 -5.98 -2.60
N LYS A 92 -4.14 -5.65 -1.32
CA LYS A 92 -5.19 -6.25 -0.51
C LYS A 92 -5.68 -5.28 0.57
N VAL A 93 -6.98 -4.99 0.56
CA VAL A 93 -7.65 -4.37 1.71
C VAL A 93 -7.68 -5.36 2.87
N ILE A 94 -7.14 -4.95 4.02
CA ILE A 94 -7.15 -5.69 5.27
C ILE A 94 -8.54 -5.53 5.90
N PRO A 95 -9.21 -6.63 6.29
CA PRO A 95 -10.49 -6.56 6.99
C PRO A 95 -10.40 -5.71 8.27
N ASP A 96 -11.30 -4.74 8.42
CA ASP A 96 -11.27 -3.81 9.56
C ASP A 96 -11.38 -4.53 10.91
N VAL A 97 -12.06 -5.67 10.95
CA VAL A 97 -12.18 -6.55 12.13
C VAL A 97 -10.83 -7.09 12.63
N PHE A 98 -9.76 -7.04 11.83
CA PHE A 98 -8.41 -7.43 12.25
C PHE A 98 -7.68 -6.29 12.97
N LEU A 99 -8.12 -5.04 12.79
CA LEU A 99 -7.43 -3.85 13.29
C LEU A 99 -8.27 -3.12 14.35
N ARG A 100 -9.58 -3.30 14.33
CA ARG A 100 -10.52 -2.63 15.22
C ARG A 100 -11.51 -3.63 15.78
N LYS A 101 -11.56 -3.74 17.10
CA LYS A 101 -12.62 -4.49 17.78
C LYS A 101 -13.94 -3.70 17.72
N PRO A 102 -15.10 -4.35 17.53
CA PRO A 102 -16.38 -3.67 17.38
C PRO A 102 -16.83 -2.86 18.61
N ASP A 103 -16.36 -3.24 19.78
CA ASP A 103 -16.73 -2.75 21.11
C ASP A 103 -15.87 -1.58 21.63
N LYS A 104 -14.84 -1.17 20.88
CA LYS A 104 -13.97 -0.05 21.24
C LYS A 104 -14.46 1.22 20.54
N ASP A 105 -15.05 2.14 21.32
CA ASP A 105 -15.64 3.39 20.82
C ASP A 105 -14.59 4.41 20.34
N SER A 106 -13.35 4.31 20.82
CA SER A 106 -12.23 5.15 20.37
C SER A 106 -11.00 4.31 20.07
N VAL A 107 -10.63 4.30 18.79
CA VAL A 107 -9.39 3.68 18.30
C VAL A 107 -8.53 4.79 17.73
N LEU A 108 -7.27 4.82 18.15
CA LEU A 108 -6.30 5.81 17.69
C LEU A 108 -5.32 5.17 16.68
N PHE A 109 -4.58 5.99 15.95
CA PHE A 109 -3.54 5.50 15.03
C PHE A 109 -2.49 4.66 15.75
N ARG A 110 -2.08 5.04 16.96
CA ARG A 110 -1.17 4.24 17.78
C ARG A 110 -1.72 2.85 18.13
N ASP A 111 -3.05 2.69 18.23
CA ASP A 111 -3.65 1.39 18.57
C ASP A 111 -3.56 0.42 17.37
N VAL A 112 -3.89 0.89 16.16
CA VAL A 112 -3.81 0.08 14.95
C VAL A 112 -2.37 -0.16 14.51
N ASP A 113 -1.48 0.80 14.75
CA ASP A 113 -0.04 0.63 14.57
C ASP A 113 0.51 -0.43 15.52
N HIS A 114 0.11 -0.43 16.80
CA HIS A 114 0.54 -1.46 17.75
C HIS A 114 0.12 -2.87 17.31
N ILE A 115 -1.07 -3.03 16.73
CA ILE A 115 -1.53 -4.31 16.17
C ILE A 115 -0.66 -4.70 14.96
N LEU A 116 -0.43 -3.78 14.03
CA LEU A 116 0.37 -4.05 12.84
C LEU A 116 1.83 -4.35 13.18
N SER A 117 2.48 -3.51 13.98
CA SER A 117 3.88 -3.67 14.40
C SER A 117 4.09 -4.96 15.19
N SER A 118 3.18 -5.33 16.09
CA SER A 118 3.22 -6.63 16.77
C SER A 118 3.08 -7.80 15.79
N ALA A 119 2.23 -7.66 14.76
CA ALA A 119 2.07 -8.69 13.74
C ALA A 119 3.33 -8.82 12.86
N LEU A 120 3.94 -7.70 12.50
CA LEU A 120 5.19 -7.61 11.76
C LEU A 120 6.34 -8.29 12.54
N ASP A 121 6.51 -7.95 13.82
CA ASP A 121 7.53 -8.53 14.69
C ASP A 121 7.36 -10.06 14.82
N ARG A 122 6.14 -10.54 15.09
CA ARG A 122 5.84 -11.99 15.14
C ARG A 122 6.07 -12.72 13.82
N CYS A 123 6.08 -11.99 12.70
CA CYS A 123 6.43 -12.51 11.39
C CYS A 123 7.90 -12.25 11.02
N GLY A 124 8.71 -11.70 11.92
CA GLY A 124 10.15 -11.48 11.77
C GLY A 124 10.55 -10.17 11.08
N TYR A 125 9.59 -9.26 10.80
CA TYR A 125 9.91 -7.94 10.27
C TYR A 125 10.34 -7.03 11.43
N SER A 126 11.65 -6.89 11.60
CA SER A 126 12.26 -6.07 12.66
C SER A 126 12.29 -4.57 12.36
N ASP A 127 12.22 -4.20 11.08
CA ASP A 127 12.44 -2.82 10.62
C ASP A 127 11.29 -2.37 9.71
N CYS A 128 10.79 -1.17 9.98
CA CYS A 128 9.82 -0.49 9.15
C CYS A 128 10.06 1.03 9.15
N SER A 129 9.48 1.69 8.15
CA SER A 129 9.57 3.13 7.97
C SER A 129 8.17 3.74 7.89
N TYR A 130 7.96 4.84 8.61
CA TYR A 130 6.69 5.54 8.75
C TYR A 130 6.66 6.81 7.89
N TYR A 131 5.53 7.02 7.22
CA TYR A 131 5.27 8.17 6.35
C TYR A 131 3.86 8.72 6.55
N ALA A 132 3.68 10.00 6.28
CA ALA A 132 2.37 10.62 6.19
C ALA A 132 1.70 10.32 4.84
N VAL A 133 0.39 10.08 4.86
CA VAL A 133 -0.47 10.02 3.67
C VAL A 133 -1.69 10.92 3.89
N PRO A 134 -2.48 11.23 2.85
CA PRO A 134 -3.71 12.00 3.05
C PRO A 134 -4.60 11.39 4.14
N GLY A 135 -4.82 12.15 5.21
CA GLY A 135 -5.68 11.77 6.34
C GLY A 135 -5.20 10.56 7.14
N GLY A 136 -3.93 10.18 7.05
CA GLY A 136 -3.44 9.01 7.77
C GLY A 136 -1.93 8.79 7.68
N PHE A 137 -1.51 7.53 7.78
CA PHE A 137 -0.10 7.15 7.75
C PHE A 137 0.13 5.87 6.95
N ALA A 138 1.38 5.68 6.51
CA ALA A 138 1.83 4.47 5.85
C ALA A 138 3.00 3.83 6.62
N VAL A 139 3.06 2.50 6.58
CA VAL A 139 4.14 1.69 7.14
C VAL A 139 4.77 0.88 6.03
N VAL A 140 6.05 1.12 5.75
CA VAL A 140 6.84 0.38 4.76
C VAL A 140 7.66 -0.69 5.49
N THR A 141 7.48 -1.96 5.14
CA THR A 141 8.31 -3.04 5.68
C THR A 141 9.69 -3.06 5.04
N ARG A 142 10.73 -3.49 5.75
CA ARG A 142 12.03 -3.88 5.13
C ARG A 142 11.87 -4.80 3.92
N ILE A 143 12.85 -4.78 3.01
CA ILE A 143 12.89 -5.71 1.86
C ILE A 143 13.08 -7.15 2.34
N GLU A 144 12.24 -8.03 1.82
CA GLU A 144 12.22 -9.45 2.12
C GLU A 144 12.51 -10.27 0.87
N GLN A 145 13.40 -11.26 0.99
CA GLN A 145 13.64 -12.27 -0.04
C GLN A 145 12.62 -13.40 0.07
N ILE A 146 12.03 -13.75 -1.07
CA ILE A 146 10.99 -14.78 -1.19
C ILE A 146 11.39 -15.85 -2.22
N ASN A 147 10.77 -17.00 -2.12
CA ASN A 147 10.72 -17.99 -3.20
C ASN A 147 9.74 -17.53 -4.28
N SER A 148 9.80 -18.16 -5.46
CA SER A 148 8.89 -17.87 -6.57
C SER A 148 7.42 -18.15 -6.27
N ASP A 149 7.12 -18.92 -5.23
CA ASP A 149 5.76 -19.15 -4.76
C ASP A 149 5.29 -18.07 -3.77
N GLY A 150 6.15 -17.15 -3.35
CA GLY A 150 5.86 -16.09 -2.37
C GLY A 150 6.12 -16.45 -0.91
N THR A 151 6.62 -17.65 -0.62
CA THR A 151 7.06 -18.01 0.73
C THR A 151 8.38 -17.31 1.08
N PRO A 152 8.59 -16.87 2.33
CA PRO A 152 9.86 -16.29 2.74
C PRO A 152 11.02 -17.27 2.58
N LYS A 153 12.20 -16.78 2.21
CA LYS A 153 13.43 -17.58 2.38
C LYS A 153 13.67 -17.86 3.88
N PRO A 154 14.34 -18.95 4.25
CA PRO A 154 14.58 -19.30 5.65
C PRO A 154 15.75 -18.51 6.27
N GLY A 155 15.66 -18.29 7.59
CA GLY A 155 16.73 -17.69 8.40
C GLY A 155 17.21 -16.34 7.87
N ASP A 156 18.52 -16.07 8.01
CA ASP A 156 19.12 -14.81 7.58
C ASP A 156 18.99 -14.57 6.07
N SER A 157 18.87 -15.63 5.26
CA SER A 157 18.73 -15.48 3.79
C SER A 157 17.41 -14.83 3.38
N ARG A 158 16.44 -14.75 4.30
CA ARG A 158 15.21 -13.96 4.15
C ARG A 158 15.47 -12.47 4.01
N TRP A 159 16.52 -12.01 4.66
CA TRP A 159 16.81 -10.60 4.80
C TRP A 159 18.11 -10.35 4.06
N SER A 160 18.06 -9.55 2.99
CA SER A 160 19.16 -9.50 2.02
C SER A 160 20.50 -8.95 2.56
N VAL A 161 20.63 -8.66 3.86
CA VAL A 161 21.85 -8.17 4.52
C VAL A 161 21.94 -8.66 5.98
N LYS A 162 23.11 -9.22 6.37
CA LYS A 162 23.43 -9.64 7.75
C LYS A 162 24.03 -8.52 8.63
N THR A 163 24.39 -7.38 8.05
CA THR A 163 25.13 -6.33 8.72
C THR A 163 24.21 -5.12 8.99
N PRO A 164 23.92 -4.77 10.25
CA PRO A 164 23.30 -3.49 10.56
C PRO A 164 24.28 -2.37 10.17
N PRO A 165 23.83 -1.27 9.53
CA PRO A 165 24.68 -0.10 9.38
C PRO A 165 25.10 0.39 10.76
N ILE A 166 26.40 0.66 10.93
CA ILE A 166 26.92 1.36 12.09
C ILE A 166 26.38 2.79 11.95
N SER A 167 25.43 3.17 12.82
CA SER A 167 24.59 4.37 12.77
C SER A 167 23.35 4.29 11.84
N PRO A 168 22.13 4.41 12.39
CA PRO A 168 20.87 4.30 11.63
C PRO A 168 20.66 5.40 10.57
N PHE A 169 21.48 6.46 10.55
CA PHE A 169 21.27 7.62 9.66
C PHE A 169 22.42 7.90 8.67
N SER A 170 23.56 7.23 8.78
CA SER A 170 24.76 7.58 7.98
C SER A 170 25.01 6.62 6.80
N ASP A 171 24.73 5.32 6.98
CA ASP A 171 25.08 4.26 6.01
C ASP A 171 23.86 3.57 5.37
N PHE A 172 22.66 4.14 5.54
CA PHE A 172 21.42 3.54 5.03
C PHE A 172 21.44 3.36 3.50
N SER A 173 22.03 4.30 2.77
CA SER A 173 22.21 4.19 1.31
C SER A 173 23.18 3.07 0.90
N GLN A 174 24.18 2.75 1.74
CA GLN A 174 25.09 1.62 1.52
C GLN A 174 24.43 0.29 1.84
N TYR A 175 23.67 0.19 2.94
CA TYR A 175 22.83 -0.97 3.27
C TYR A 175 21.95 -1.34 2.06
N LEU A 176 21.38 -0.33 1.43
CA LEU A 176 20.46 -0.49 0.33
C LEU A 176 21.16 -0.83 -0.98
N LYS A 177 22.31 -0.20 -1.28
CA LYS A 177 23.19 -0.64 -2.38
C LYS A 177 23.63 -2.10 -2.23
N VAL A 178 23.93 -2.56 -1.01
CA VAL A 178 24.28 -3.97 -0.73
C VAL A 178 23.07 -4.87 -0.93
N LEU A 179 21.89 -4.46 -0.47
CA LEU A 179 20.64 -5.20 -0.66
C LEU A 179 20.26 -5.30 -2.16
N PHE A 180 20.47 -4.23 -2.92
CA PHE A 180 20.38 -4.21 -4.38
C PHE A 180 21.60 -4.80 -5.11
N LYS A 181 22.66 -5.24 -4.40
CA LYS A 181 23.74 -6.14 -4.87
C LYS A 181 23.64 -7.59 -4.36
N GLY A 182 22.72 -7.87 -3.43
CA GLY A 182 22.41 -9.21 -2.91
C GLY A 182 21.99 -10.24 -3.96
N ASN A 183 21.77 -11.48 -3.52
CA ASN A 183 21.59 -12.66 -4.38
C ASN A 183 20.48 -12.49 -5.43
N PRO A 184 20.64 -13.01 -6.65
CA PRO A 184 19.53 -13.13 -7.60
C PRO A 184 18.34 -13.88 -6.98
N GLY A 185 17.12 -13.47 -7.32
CA GLY A 185 15.92 -14.08 -6.76
C GLY A 185 14.71 -13.15 -6.78
N TYR A 186 13.73 -13.48 -5.95
CA TYR A 186 12.49 -12.73 -5.81
C TYR A 186 12.50 -11.98 -4.48
N TYR A 187 11.99 -10.76 -4.51
CA TYR A 187 11.94 -9.87 -3.36
C TYR A 187 10.56 -9.24 -3.25
N ARG A 188 10.16 -8.85 -2.04
CA ARG A 188 8.98 -8.02 -1.83
C ARG A 188 9.20 -6.91 -0.81
N VAL A 189 8.43 -5.85 -0.99
CA VAL A 189 8.16 -4.80 -0.01
C VAL A 189 6.65 -4.74 0.17
N ILE A 190 6.20 -4.58 1.41
CA ILE A 190 4.79 -4.40 1.72
C ILE A 190 4.62 -3.00 2.32
N VAL A 191 3.74 -2.21 1.74
CA VAL A 191 3.36 -0.89 2.26
C VAL A 191 1.93 -0.97 2.77
N PHE A 192 1.74 -0.77 4.06
CA PHE A 192 0.41 -0.68 4.68
C PHE A 192 -0.01 0.77 4.72
N ILE A 193 -1.07 1.13 4.00
CA ILE A 193 -1.62 2.49 3.96
C ILE A 193 -2.90 2.53 4.79
N PHE A 194 -2.91 3.37 5.83
CA PHE A 194 -4.07 3.65 6.66
C PHE A 194 -4.63 5.02 6.25
N THR A 195 -5.80 5.06 5.63
CA THR A 195 -6.40 6.32 5.17
C THR A 195 -7.93 6.21 5.07
N PRO A 196 -8.69 7.29 5.28
CA PRO A 196 -10.13 7.32 5.03
C PRO A 196 -10.50 7.53 3.57
N TYR A 197 -9.51 7.80 2.70
CA TYR A 197 -9.75 8.14 1.31
C TYR A 197 -9.51 6.94 0.38
N GLY A 198 -10.41 6.75 -0.58
CA GLY A 198 -10.12 5.90 -1.73
C GLY A 198 -9.01 6.53 -2.57
N PHE A 199 -8.15 5.70 -3.16
CA PHE A 199 -7.06 6.17 -4.01
C PHE A 199 -6.85 5.25 -5.21
N THR A 200 -6.35 5.84 -6.29
CA THR A 200 -5.77 5.11 -7.42
C THR A 200 -4.26 5.03 -7.23
N GLN A 201 -3.62 4.12 -7.95
CA GLN A 201 -2.16 4.06 -8.01
C GLN A 201 -1.64 4.84 -9.23
N GLY A 202 -0.37 5.24 -9.20
CA GLY A 202 0.29 5.83 -10.35
C GLY A 202 0.31 4.88 -11.56
N ALA A 203 0.49 5.42 -12.76
CA ALA A 203 0.50 4.63 -14.00
C ALA A 203 1.78 3.81 -14.23
N LYS A 204 2.75 3.91 -13.32
CA LYS A 204 4.02 3.19 -13.36
C LYS A 204 4.39 2.74 -11.97
N GLY A 205 5.08 1.62 -11.89
CA GLY A 205 5.71 1.18 -10.65
C GLY A 205 6.88 2.07 -10.23
N PRO A 206 7.33 1.94 -8.95
CA PRO A 206 8.41 2.75 -8.43
C PRO A 206 9.73 2.43 -9.13
N THR A 207 10.55 3.45 -9.36
CA THR A 207 11.95 3.22 -9.76
C THR A 207 12.74 2.64 -8.60
N ARG A 208 13.93 2.13 -8.88
CA ARG A 208 14.83 1.65 -7.84
C ARG A 208 15.08 2.75 -6.80
N GLU A 209 15.39 3.96 -7.24
CA GLU A 209 15.70 5.10 -6.38
C GLU A 209 14.53 5.48 -5.47
N ILE A 210 13.30 5.35 -5.97
CA ILE A 210 12.08 5.57 -5.18
C ILE A 210 11.96 4.51 -4.09
N VAL A 211 12.07 3.24 -4.45
CA VAL A 211 12.07 2.14 -3.47
C VAL A 211 13.19 2.34 -2.46
N GLU A 212 14.35 2.82 -2.92
CA GLU A 212 15.49 3.11 -2.07
C GLU A 212 15.15 4.19 -1.01
N SER A 213 14.47 5.26 -1.43
CA SER A 213 14.09 6.37 -0.56
C SER A 213 13.08 5.98 0.54
N TRP A 214 12.27 4.94 0.32
CA TRP A 214 11.28 4.46 1.28
C TRP A 214 11.87 3.92 2.58
N PHE A 215 13.18 3.64 2.57
CA PHE A 215 13.86 3.04 3.71
C PHE A 215 14.78 4.02 4.45
N SER A 216 15.34 5.00 3.74
CA SER A 216 16.18 6.05 4.34
C SER A 216 15.39 7.29 4.77
N GLY A 217 14.21 7.50 4.20
CA GLY A 217 13.47 8.75 4.35
C GLY A 217 12.52 8.77 5.53
N GLY A 218 11.91 7.64 5.89
CA GLY A 218 10.81 7.56 6.85
C GLY A 218 11.27 7.48 8.30
N PHE A 219 10.34 7.71 9.21
CA PHE A 219 10.63 7.60 10.64
C PHE A 219 10.69 6.13 11.05
N ASN A 220 11.44 5.79 12.08
CA ASN A 220 11.53 4.43 12.61
C ASN A 220 10.37 4.06 13.56
N VAL A 221 9.58 5.06 13.98
CA VAL A 221 8.39 4.90 14.84
C VAL A 221 7.32 5.91 14.42
N LEU A 222 6.06 5.61 14.69
CA LEU A 222 4.97 6.57 14.52
C LEU A 222 5.14 7.73 15.53
N PRO A 223 5.19 9.00 15.08
CA PRO A 223 5.24 10.15 15.99
C PRO A 223 4.05 10.19 16.94
N ALA A 224 4.26 10.66 18.17
CA ALA A 224 3.22 10.73 19.19
C ALA A 224 2.00 11.54 18.72
N GLU A 225 2.25 12.67 18.05
CA GLU A 225 1.22 13.58 17.54
C GLU A 225 0.38 12.91 16.44
N ALA A 226 0.99 12.10 15.58
CA ALA A 226 0.27 11.30 14.60
C ALA A 226 -0.51 10.16 15.28
N GLY A 227 0.09 9.55 16.30
CA GLY A 227 -0.51 8.46 17.08
C GLY A 227 -1.78 8.84 17.83
N GLU A 228 -2.00 10.13 18.13
CA GLU A 228 -3.19 10.66 18.80
C GLU A 228 -4.39 10.89 17.85
N GLN A 229 -4.19 10.76 16.54
CA GLN A 229 -5.28 10.89 15.58
C GLN A 229 -6.24 9.68 15.63
N HIS A 230 -7.52 9.94 15.35
CA HIS A 230 -8.57 8.92 15.45
C HIS A 230 -8.62 8.00 14.21
N TYR A 231 -8.54 6.69 14.44
CA TYR A 231 -8.86 5.65 13.45
C TYR A 231 -10.37 5.36 13.46
N THR A 232 -11.09 5.99 12.53
CA THR A 232 -12.56 5.91 12.44
C THR A 232 -13.03 4.80 11.49
N LYS A 233 -14.35 4.52 11.48
CA LYS A 233 -14.99 3.59 10.53
C LYS A 233 -14.82 3.97 9.06
N ALA A 234 -14.38 5.20 8.75
CA ALA A 234 -14.05 5.62 7.39
C ALA A 234 -12.67 5.10 6.94
N HIS A 235 -11.75 4.85 7.88
CA HIS A 235 -10.40 4.41 7.55
C HIS A 235 -10.39 2.99 7.02
N ARG A 236 -9.47 2.75 6.09
CA ARG A 236 -9.14 1.41 5.58
C ARG A 236 -7.63 1.23 5.67
N CYS A 237 -7.22 0.00 5.92
CA CYS A 237 -5.84 -0.41 5.73
C CYS A 237 -5.73 -1.17 4.40
N THR A 238 -4.96 -0.65 3.46
CA THR A 238 -4.65 -1.32 2.19
C THR A 238 -3.17 -1.70 2.19
N ALA A 239 -2.89 -2.99 2.05
CA ALA A 239 -1.54 -3.48 1.81
C ALA A 239 -1.24 -3.42 0.31
N LEU A 240 -0.23 -2.63 -0.07
CA LEU A 240 0.36 -2.62 -1.41
C LEU A 240 1.62 -3.49 -1.40
N ILE A 241 1.71 -4.42 -2.35
CA ILE A 241 2.82 -5.35 -2.46
C ILE A 241 3.62 -4.99 -3.70
N TYR A 242 4.90 -4.69 -3.51
CA TYR A 242 5.85 -4.48 -4.59
C TYR A 242 6.75 -5.71 -4.68
N GLU A 243 6.57 -6.51 -5.73
CA GLU A 243 7.35 -7.71 -6.01
C GLU A 243 8.42 -7.40 -7.05
N PHE A 244 9.67 -7.77 -6.78
CA PHE A 244 10.81 -7.55 -7.66
C PHE A 244 11.47 -8.87 -8.03
N LYS A 245 11.80 -9.04 -9.32
CA LYS A 245 12.76 -10.04 -9.76
C LYS A 245 14.12 -9.39 -9.88
N LYS A 246 15.10 -9.99 -9.22
CA LYS A 246 16.49 -9.57 -9.26
C LYS A 246 17.34 -10.58 -10.02
N THR A 247 18.07 -10.09 -11.01
CA THR A 247 19.16 -10.80 -11.68
C THR A 247 20.51 -10.29 -11.14
N PRO A 248 21.66 -10.85 -11.56
CA PRO A 248 22.96 -10.31 -11.17
C PRO A 248 23.20 -8.84 -11.54
N THR A 249 22.48 -8.31 -12.54
CA THR A 249 22.73 -6.98 -13.11
C THR A 249 21.60 -5.98 -12.89
N GLN A 250 20.37 -6.44 -12.64
CA GLN A 250 19.21 -5.57 -12.54
C GLN A 250 18.15 -6.09 -11.56
N ALA A 251 17.36 -5.17 -11.03
CA ALA A 251 16.12 -5.46 -10.34
C ALA A 251 14.96 -4.88 -11.14
N THR A 252 13.94 -5.68 -11.38
CA THR A 252 12.77 -5.31 -12.17
C THR A 252 11.52 -5.60 -11.36
N LEU A 253 10.63 -4.60 -11.27
CA LEU A 253 9.32 -4.77 -10.66
C LEU A 253 8.46 -5.70 -11.53
N ILE A 254 7.68 -6.56 -10.89
CA ILE A 254 6.79 -7.52 -11.55
C ILE A 254 5.37 -6.99 -11.48
N ILE A 255 4.80 -6.60 -12.62
CA ILE A 255 3.40 -6.17 -12.74
C ILE A 255 2.75 -6.91 -13.92
N PRO A 256 1.58 -7.56 -13.73
CA PRO A 256 0.99 -7.88 -12.44
C PRO A 256 1.88 -8.85 -11.65
N GLY A 257 1.73 -8.87 -10.32
CA GLY A 257 2.46 -9.77 -9.43
C GLY A 257 2.20 -11.25 -9.72
N SER A 258 3.10 -12.12 -9.27
CA SER A 258 3.02 -13.56 -9.54
C SER A 258 1.89 -14.24 -8.76
N ILE A 259 1.47 -13.65 -7.64
CA ILE A 259 0.40 -14.11 -6.76
C ILE A 259 -0.43 -12.93 -6.25
N THR A 260 -1.61 -13.20 -5.70
CA THR A 260 -2.50 -12.14 -5.18
C THR A 260 -1.94 -11.50 -3.91
N GLY A 261 -2.40 -10.28 -3.58
CA GLY A 261 -1.99 -9.60 -2.35
C GLY A 261 -2.32 -10.40 -1.09
N LYS A 262 -3.49 -11.04 -1.04
CA LYS A 262 -3.85 -11.96 0.06
C LYS A 262 -2.87 -13.14 0.14
N ALA A 263 -2.49 -13.73 -0.99
CA ALA A 263 -1.57 -14.85 -1.00
C ALA A 263 -0.15 -14.46 -0.54
N HIS A 264 0.33 -13.24 -0.86
CA HIS A 264 1.57 -12.73 -0.25
C HIS A 264 1.46 -12.64 1.27
N LEU A 265 0.36 -12.06 1.79
CA LEU A 265 0.13 -11.89 3.22
C LEU A 265 -0.05 -13.22 3.97
N GLU A 266 -0.65 -14.23 3.33
CA GLU A 266 -0.77 -15.59 3.89
C GLU A 266 0.60 -16.26 3.96
N ARG A 267 1.38 -16.18 2.88
CA ARG A 267 2.71 -16.80 2.82
C ARG A 267 3.74 -16.12 3.71
N SER A 268 3.61 -14.82 3.97
CA SER A 268 4.38 -14.10 4.99
C SER A 268 3.92 -14.40 6.43
N ARG A 269 2.83 -15.15 6.59
CA ARG A 269 2.09 -15.38 7.84
C ARG A 269 1.37 -14.15 8.41
N LEU A 270 1.54 -12.95 7.85
CA LEU A 270 0.91 -11.71 8.33
C LEU A 270 -0.61 -11.83 8.40
N TRP A 271 -1.25 -12.43 7.39
CA TRP A 271 -2.69 -12.61 7.36
C TRP A 271 -3.20 -13.40 8.58
N SER A 272 -2.57 -14.54 8.86
CA SER A 272 -2.95 -15.43 9.96
C SER A 272 -2.63 -14.86 11.36
N VAL A 273 -1.72 -13.89 11.42
CA VAL A 273 -1.29 -13.24 12.65
C VAL A 273 -2.19 -12.05 12.97
N LEU A 274 -2.58 -11.27 11.95
CA LEU A 274 -3.52 -10.15 12.06
C LEU A 274 -4.96 -10.59 12.33
N GLN A 275 -5.37 -11.76 11.86
CA GLN A 275 -6.74 -12.27 12.04
C GLN A 275 -7.11 -12.58 13.51
N ARG A 276 -6.13 -12.61 14.43
CA ARG A 276 -6.28 -13.18 15.78
C ARG A 276 -6.79 -12.18 16.82
#